data_AF-A0A926AEW9-F1
#
_entry.id   AF-A0A926AEW9-F1
#
_cell.length_a   1.000
_cell.length_b   1.000
_cell.length_c   1.000
_cell.angle_alpha   90.00
_cell.angle_beta   90.00
_cell.angle_gamma   90.00
#
_symmetry.space_group_name_H-M   'P 1'
#
loop_
_entity.id
_entity.type
_entity.pdbx_description
1 polymer ?
#
loop_
_entity_poly.entity_id
_entity_poly.type
_entity_poly.pdbx_seq_one_letter_code
_entity_poly.pdbx_strand_id
1 'polypeptide(L)'
;EVGEPNLKVQMDFYHAQIVEGDLAMKFKKYFNNIGHVQIAGVPDRHEPDESEIDCGYLMRLLDEMGYEGWVGCEYRPRGSTEEGLGWMQRLSKTAHA
;
A
#
# COMPACT_ATOMS: atom_id res chain seq x y z
N GLU A 1 22.84 -11.57 0.88
CA GLU A 1 22.34 -10.55 1.83
C GLU A 1 23.34 -9.40 1.87
N VAL A 2 22.87 -8.17 2.11
CA VAL A 2 23.74 -6.97 2.16
C VAL A 2 24.14 -6.61 3.59
N GLY A 3 23.31 -6.92 4.60
CA GLY A 3 23.68 -6.83 6.02
C GLY A 3 23.77 -5.42 6.61
N GLU A 4 23.30 -4.40 5.88
CA GLU A 4 23.42 -3.00 6.30
C GLU A 4 22.21 -2.53 7.13
N PRO A 5 22.40 -1.92 8.32
CA PRO A 5 21.31 -1.56 9.22
C PRO A 5 20.44 -0.40 8.70
N ASN A 6 20.99 0.45 7.83
CA ASN A 6 20.30 1.57 7.17
C ASN A 6 19.65 1.19 5.83
N LEU A 7 19.70 -0.08 5.43
CA LEU A 7 19.06 -0.57 4.22
C LEU A 7 17.74 -1.27 4.55
N LYS A 8 16.66 -0.84 3.89
CA LYS A 8 15.32 -1.43 3.98
C LYS A 8 14.71 -1.59 2.59
N VAL A 9 13.71 -2.46 2.49
CA VAL A 9 12.97 -2.72 1.26
C VAL A 9 11.84 -1.70 1.10
N GLN A 10 11.63 -1.24 -0.14
CA GLN A 10 10.38 -0.59 -0.55
C GLN A 10 9.40 -1.68 -0.98
N MET A 11 8.28 -1.80 -0.26
CA MET A 11 7.22 -2.76 -0.59
C MET A 11 6.09 -2.06 -1.35
N ASP A 12 6.09 -2.23 -2.67
CA ASP A 12 4.97 -1.82 -3.51
C ASP A 12 3.93 -2.95 -3.57
N PHE A 13 2.74 -2.71 -3.03
CA PHE A 13 1.66 -3.70 -3.03
C PHE A 13 1.09 -4.00 -4.42
N TYR A 14 1.16 -3.06 -5.36
CA TYR A 14 0.78 -3.32 -6.75
C TYR A 14 1.71 -4.36 -7.38
N HIS A 15 3.02 -4.17 -7.24
CA HIS A 15 4.01 -5.11 -7.78
C HIS A 15 3.98 -6.46 -7.04
N ALA A 16 3.88 -6.44 -5.71
CA ALA A 16 3.80 -7.65 -4.92
C ALA A 16 2.55 -8.49 -5.26
N GLN A 17 1.41 -7.85 -5.54
CA GLN A 17 0.18 -8.57 -5.89
C GLN A 17 0.34 -9.29 -7.23
N ILE A 18 0.82 -8.59 -8.26
CA ILE A 18 0.97 -9.14 -9.61
C ILE A 18 1.94 -10.31 -9.65
N VAL A 19 3.06 -10.20 -8.93
CA VAL A 19 4.16 -11.17 -9.02
C VAL A 19 3.99 -12.31 -8.03
N GLU A 20 3.49 -12.02 -6.83
CA GLU A 20 3.58 -12.97 -5.72
C GLU A 20 2.29 -13.19 -4.94
N GLY A 21 1.33 -12.25 -4.96
CA GLY A 21 0.11 -12.31 -4.15
C GLY A 21 0.37 -12.32 -2.63
N ASP A 22 -0.58 -12.83 -1.85
CA ASP A 22 -0.47 -13.08 -0.40
C ASP A 22 0.10 -11.90 0.43
N LEU A 23 -0.37 -10.68 0.08
CA LEU A 23 0.20 -9.42 0.55
C LEU A 23 0.27 -9.30 2.08
N ALA A 24 -0.82 -9.64 2.76
CA ALA A 24 -0.92 -9.50 4.21
C ALA A 24 0.10 -10.37 4.94
N MET A 25 0.27 -11.62 4.50
CA MET A 25 1.21 -12.55 5.10
C MET A 25 2.65 -12.15 4.78
N LYS A 26 2.94 -11.69 3.56
CA LYS A 26 4.26 -11.17 3.19
C LYS A 26 4.62 -9.92 3.99
N PHE A 27 3.69 -8.97 4.12
CA PHE A 27 3.91 -7.76 4.90
C PHE A 27 4.25 -8.11 6.35
N LYS A 28 3.46 -8.97 7.00
CA LYS A 28 3.74 -9.45 8.38
C LYS A 28 5.10 -10.14 8.49
N LYS A 29 5.43 -11.00 7.52
CA LYS A 29 6.69 -11.75 7.51
C LYS A 29 7.91 -10.84 7.40
N TYR A 30 7.84 -9.80 6.58
CA TYR A 30 8.98 -8.93 6.26
C TYR A 30 8.90 -7.54 6.92
N PHE A 31 7.93 -7.32 7.83
CA PHE A 31 7.63 -6.04 8.44
C PHE A 31 8.87 -5.26 8.90
N ASN A 32 9.73 -5.92 9.68
CA ASN A 32 10.95 -5.31 10.24
C ASN A 32 12.01 -4.92 9.17
N ASN A 33 11.84 -5.35 7.93
CA ASN A 33 12.74 -5.08 6.81
C ASN A 33 12.16 -4.08 5.81
N ILE A 34 10.92 -3.63 5.98
CA ILE A 34 10.25 -2.67 5.10
C ILE A 34 10.48 -1.26 5.62
N GLY A 35 10.92 -0.36 4.74
CA GLY A 35 11.16 1.06 5.07
C GLY A 35 10.21 2.03 4.37
N HIS A 36 9.56 1.59 3.29
CA HIS A 36 8.56 2.37 2.58
C HIS A 36 7.51 1.44 1.95
N VAL A 37 6.26 1.91 1.87
CA VAL A 37 5.15 1.19 1.25
C VAL A 37 4.55 2.05 0.14
N GLN A 38 4.14 1.43 -0.96
CA GLN A 38 3.38 2.09 -2.02
C GLN A 38 2.13 1.30 -2.39
N ILE A 39 1.11 2.02 -2.87
CA ILE A 39 -0.18 1.47 -3.29
C ILE A 39 -0.61 2.00 -4.65
N ALA A 40 -1.30 1.15 -5.40
CA ALA A 40 -2.08 1.48 -6.59
C ALA A 40 -3.19 0.41 -6.75
N GLY A 41 -4.25 0.75 -7.49
CA GLY A 41 -5.27 -0.22 -7.86
C GLY A 41 -4.71 -1.29 -8.80
N VAL A 42 -5.05 -2.56 -8.58
CA VAL A 42 -4.63 -3.70 -9.40
C VAL A 42 -5.84 -4.16 -10.24
N PRO A 43 -5.69 -4.42 -11.55
CA PRO A 43 -4.43 -4.57 -12.30
C PRO A 43 -3.93 -3.31 -13.02
N ASP A 44 -4.79 -2.30 -13.20
CA ASP A 44 -4.53 -1.21 -14.17
C ASP A 44 -3.65 -0.07 -13.65
N ARG A 45 -3.27 -0.12 -12.35
CA ARG A 45 -2.44 0.89 -11.67
C ARG A 45 -3.09 2.27 -11.61
N HIS A 46 -4.40 2.28 -11.37
CA HIS A 46 -5.22 3.46 -11.15
C HIS A 46 -5.42 3.74 -9.65
N GLU A 47 -6.36 4.62 -9.31
CA GLU A 47 -6.76 4.88 -7.93
C GLU A 47 -7.02 3.56 -7.16
N PRO A 48 -6.66 3.48 -5.87
CA PRO A 48 -6.76 2.26 -5.07
C PRO A 48 -8.19 1.95 -4.60
N ASP A 49 -9.22 2.41 -5.31
CA ASP A 49 -10.64 2.19 -4.97
C ASP A 49 -11.38 1.21 -5.87
N GLU A 50 -10.92 1.02 -7.10
CA GLU A 50 -11.35 -0.05 -7.99
C GLU A 50 -10.15 -0.96 -8.23
N SER A 51 -10.12 -2.07 -7.49
CA SER A 51 -8.95 -2.93 -7.38
C SER A 51 -9.36 -4.35 -7.00
N GLU A 52 -8.63 -5.35 -7.47
CA GLU A 52 -8.80 -6.74 -7.00
C GLU A 52 -8.35 -6.93 -5.54
N ILE A 53 -7.51 -6.03 -5.03
CA ILE A 53 -7.09 -6.01 -3.62
C ILE A 53 -7.85 -4.97 -2.82
N ASP A 54 -8.21 -5.31 -1.58
CA ASP A 54 -8.77 -4.37 -0.60
C ASP A 54 -7.66 -3.53 0.03
N CYS A 55 -7.39 -2.37 -0.59
CA CYS A 55 -6.42 -1.41 -0.06
C CYS A 55 -6.81 -0.89 1.33
N GLY A 56 -8.11 -0.81 1.66
CA GLY A 56 -8.55 -0.38 2.99
C GLY A 56 -8.18 -1.38 4.08
N TYR A 57 -8.31 -2.67 3.81
CA TYR A 57 -7.81 -3.73 4.68
C TYR A 57 -6.29 -3.66 4.86
N LEU A 58 -5.53 -3.44 3.77
CA LEU A 58 -4.08 -3.30 3.84
C LEU A 58 -3.65 -2.10 4.68
N MET A 59 -4.33 -0.95 4.57
CA MET A 59 -4.05 0.21 5.42
C MET A 59 -4.29 -0.08 6.90
N ARG A 60 -5.41 -0.74 7.25
CA ARG A 60 -5.65 -1.15 8.65
C ARG A 60 -4.59 -2.12 9.15
N LEU A 61 -4.10 -3.02 8.30
CA LEU A 61 -3.00 -3.92 8.65
C LEU A 61 -1.69 -3.16 8.92
N LEU A 62 -1.39 -2.09 8.17
CA LEU A 62 -0.24 -1.23 8.47
C LEU A 62 -0.36 -0.63 9.86
N ASP A 63 -1.55 -0.10 10.20
CA ASP A 63 -1.84 0.48 11.52
C ASP A 63 -1.72 -0.57 12.64
N GLU A 64 -2.32 -1.75 12.47
CA GLU A 64 -2.27 -2.87 13.43
C GLU A 64 -0.84 -3.34 13.72
N MET A 65 0.03 -3.32 12.72
CA MET A 65 1.44 -3.71 12.85
C MET A 65 2.31 -2.57 13.39
N GLY A 66 1.77 -1.36 13.55
CA GLY A 66 2.51 -0.19 14.02
C GLY A 66 3.48 0.36 12.97
N TYR A 67 3.11 0.33 11.68
CA TYR A 67 3.92 0.95 10.64
C TYR A 67 3.88 2.48 10.74
N GLU A 68 5.00 3.10 11.06
CA GLU A 68 5.10 4.57 11.23
C GLU A 68 5.60 5.31 9.97
N GLY A 69 5.88 4.58 8.88
CA GLY A 69 6.39 5.14 7.64
C GLY A 69 5.30 5.75 6.76
N TRP A 70 5.73 6.40 5.68
CA TRP A 70 4.80 6.92 4.66
C TRP A 70 4.29 5.82 3.75
N VAL A 71 3.06 6.01 3.23
CA VAL A 71 2.47 5.23 2.15
C VAL A 71 2.41 6.09 0.89
N GLY A 72 3.18 5.74 -0.13
CA GLY A 72 3.19 6.42 -1.41
C GLY A 72 1.99 6.03 -2.28
N CYS A 73 1.33 7.02 -2.87
CA CYS A 73 0.20 6.85 -3.77
C CYS A 73 0.68 6.83 -5.24
N GLU A 74 1.39 5.77 -5.63
CA GLU A 74 2.05 5.67 -6.95
C GLU A 74 1.14 5.02 -8.00
N TYR A 75 0.13 5.75 -8.43
CA TYR A 75 -0.79 5.32 -9.48
C TYR A 75 -0.94 6.37 -10.59
N ARG A 76 -1.51 5.96 -11.72
CA ARG A 76 -1.90 6.84 -12.83
C ARG A 76 -3.38 7.18 -12.68
N PRO A 77 -3.76 8.44 -12.43
CA PRO A 77 -5.17 8.80 -12.32
C PRO A 77 -5.97 8.37 -13.56
N ARG A 78 -7.21 7.90 -13.40
CA ARG A 78 -8.10 7.57 -14.54
C ARG A 78 -8.50 8.81 -15.34
N GLY A 79 -8.61 9.95 -14.67
CA GLY A 79 -8.95 11.24 -15.24
C GLY A 79 -7.99 12.33 -14.77
N SER A 80 -8.51 13.49 -14.37
CA SER A 80 -7.69 14.43 -13.61
C SER A 80 -7.38 13.88 -12.22
N THR A 81 -6.25 14.30 -11.65
CA THR A 81 -5.83 13.86 -10.32
C THR A 81 -6.91 14.17 -9.29
N GLU A 82 -7.45 15.39 -9.32
CA GLU A 82 -8.40 15.91 -8.34
C GLU A 82 -9.73 15.15 -8.33
N GLU A 83 -10.24 14.78 -9.50
CA GLU A 83 -11.47 13.99 -9.65
C GLU A 83 -11.34 12.59 -9.01
N GLY A 84 -10.13 12.03 -9.02
CA GLY A 84 -9.83 10.70 -8.48
C GLY A 84 -9.67 10.64 -6.96
N LEU A 85 -9.50 11.75 -6.23
CA LEU A 85 -9.12 11.73 -4.81
C LEU A 85 -10.23 11.30 -3.82
N GLY A 86 -11.41 10.90 -4.32
CA GLY A 86 -12.52 10.46 -3.47
C GLY A 86 -12.18 9.29 -2.55
N TRP A 87 -11.22 8.42 -2.94
CA TRP A 87 -10.76 7.29 -2.14
C TRP A 87 -10.07 7.71 -0.83
N MET A 88 -9.30 8.81 -0.85
CA MET A 88 -8.58 9.31 0.33
C MET A 88 -9.54 9.69 1.45
N GLN A 89 -10.68 10.31 1.09
CA GLN A 89 -11.70 10.72 2.06
C GLN A 89 -12.41 9.53 2.70
N ARG A 90 -12.52 8.39 2.00
CA ARG A 90 -13.15 7.18 2.53
C ARG A 90 -12.21 6.46 3.50
N LEU A 91 -10.93 6.39 3.18
CA LEU A 91 -9.92 5.80 4.07
C LEU A 91 -9.72 6.62 5.35
N SER A 92 -9.65 7.95 5.25
CA SER A 92 -9.45 8.80 6.43
C SER A 92 -10.58 8.69 7.46
N LYS A 93 -11.82 8.50 7.00
CA LYS A 93 -12.99 8.27 7.88
C LYS A 93 -12.98 6.93 8.59
N THR A 94 -12.28 5.93 8.04
CA THR A 94 -12.24 4.57 8.58
C THR A 94 -11.12 4.38 9.60
N ALA A 95 -10.05 5.18 9.53
CA ALA A 95 -8.90 5.11 10.44
C ALA A 95 -9.14 5.73 11.83
N HIS A 96 -10.28 6.39 12.06
CA HIS A 96 -10.61 7.11 13.31
C HIS A 96 -11.92 6.62 13.96
N ALA A 97 -12.38 5.42 13.61
CA ALA A 97 -13.59 4.80 14.15
C ALA A 97 -13.27 3.64 15.09
#